data_AF-A0ABD5RB15-F1
#
_entry.id   AF-A0ABD5RB15-F1
#
_cell.length_a   1.000
_cell.length_b   1.000
_cell.length_c   1.000
_cell.angle_alpha   90.00
_cell.angle_beta   90.00
_cell.angle_gamma   90.00
#
_symmetry.space_group_name_H-M   'P 1'
#
loop_
_entity.id
_entity.type
_entity.pdbx_description
1 polymer ?
#
loop_
_entity_poly.entity_id
_entity_poly.type
_entity_poly.pdbx_seq_one_letter_code
_entity_poly.pdbx_strand_id
1 'polypeptide(L)' 'MDPRTDRALTEQMTLRSCGRFAYEVYSESGNTYFVHLGAEACTCPDWRKRHPENGCKHLRRVRLERARHE' A
#
# COMPACT_ATOMS: atom_id res chain seq x y z
N MET A 1 -0.19 23.28 2.93
CA MET A 1 -0.49 21.84 2.80
C MET A 1 -0.04 21.42 1.42
N ASP A 2 0.90 20.47 1.31
CA ASP A 2 1.41 20.03 -0.01
C ASP A 2 0.32 19.20 -0.72
N PRO A 3 -0.03 19.53 -1.97
CA PRO A 3 -1.12 18.86 -2.72
C PRO A 3 -0.90 17.36 -2.93
N ARG A 4 0.30 16.80 -2.68
CA ARG A 4 0.53 15.35 -2.69
C ARG A 4 0.02 14.63 -1.46
N THR A 5 -0.04 15.30 -0.30
CA THR A 5 -0.44 14.64 0.96
C THR A 5 -1.96 14.44 1.00
N ASP A 6 -2.71 15.38 0.40
CA ASP A 6 -4.16 15.31 0.28
C ASP A 6 -4.63 14.17 -0.64
N ARG A 7 -4.02 14.04 -1.85
CA ARG A 7 -4.30 12.93 -2.78
C ARG A 7 -3.97 11.55 -2.21
N ALA A 8 -3.00 11.46 -1.30
CA ALA A 8 -2.65 10.19 -0.67
C ALA A 8 -3.72 9.68 0.31
N LEU A 9 -4.58 10.59 0.82
CA LEU A 9 -5.66 10.28 1.75
C LEU A 9 -7.03 10.12 1.06
N THR A 10 -7.22 10.76 -0.10
CA THR A 10 -8.48 10.71 -0.87
C THR A 10 -8.53 9.69 -2.00
N GLU A 11 -7.39 9.22 -2.54
CA GLU A 11 -7.42 8.17 -3.57
C GLU A 11 -8.00 6.87 -3.00
N GLN A 12 -9.08 6.39 -3.61
CA GLN A 12 -9.62 5.07 -3.31
C GLN A 12 -8.58 4.01 -3.64
N MET A 13 -8.19 3.23 -2.63
CA MET A 13 -7.26 2.12 -2.77
C MET A 13 -8.04 0.82 -2.61
N THR A 14 -8.18 0.07 -3.70
CA THR A 14 -8.80 -1.25 -3.65
C THR A 14 -7.73 -2.28 -3.34
N LEU A 15 -7.92 -3.03 -2.26
CA LEU A 15 -7.04 -4.13 -1.88
C LEU A 15 -7.63 -5.45 -2.36
N ARG A 16 -6.78 -6.30 -2.94
CA ARG A 16 -7.13 -7.65 -3.34
C ARG A 16 -6.09 -8.60 -2.78
N SER A 17 -6.52 -9.53 -1.93
CA SER A 17 -5.64 -10.59 -1.42
C SER A 17 -5.37 -11.60 -2.53
N CYS A 18 -4.10 -11.83 -2.83
CA CYS A 18 -3.64 -12.77 -3.87
C CYS A 18 -2.94 -13.99 -3.25
N GLY A 19 -2.65 -13.97 -1.94
CA GLY A 19 -2.13 -15.09 -1.19
C GLY A 19 -2.12 -14.83 0.31
N ARG A 20 -1.53 -15.74 1.10
CA ARG A 20 -1.49 -15.66 2.58
C ARG A 20 -0.83 -14.37 3.10
N PHE A 21 0.12 -13.84 2.33
CA PHE A 21 0.90 -12.64 2.67
C PHE A 21 1.05 -11.66 1.50
N ALA A 22 0.40 -11.91 0.36
CA ALA A 22 0.53 -11.13 -0.86
C ALA A 22 -0.78 -10.41 -1.18
N TYR A 23 -0.69 -9.11 -1.44
CA TYR A 23 -1.82 -8.22 -1.69
C TYR A 23 -1.55 -7.35 -2.91
N GLU A 24 -2.52 -7.30 -3.81
CA GLU A 24 -2.58 -6.36 -4.92
C GLU A 24 -3.31 -5.11 -4.46
N VAL A 25 -2.73 -3.96 -4.73
CA VAL A 25 -3.26 -2.65 -4.36
C VAL A 25 -3.49 -1.87 -5.63
N TYR A 26 -4.76 -1.72 -5.99
CA TYR A 26 -5.18 -0.90 -7.12
C TYR A 26 -5.36 0.53 -6.64
N SER A 27 -4.60 1.43 -7.23
CA SER A 27 -4.78 2.88 -7.08
C SER A 27 -5.84 3.39 -8.04
N GLU A 28 -6.52 4.46 -7.64
CA GLU A 28 -7.49 5.17 -8.48
C GLU A 28 -6.86 5.72 -9.77
N SER A 29 -5.56 6.02 -9.73
CA SER A 29 -4.75 6.37 -10.90
C SER A 29 -4.58 5.23 -11.94
N GLY A 30 -5.21 4.07 -11.74
CA GLY A 30 -5.13 2.90 -12.63
C GLY A 30 -3.85 2.06 -12.48
N ASN A 31 -2.95 2.44 -11.56
CA ASN A 31 -1.75 1.67 -11.27
C ASN A 31 -2.05 0.55 -10.27
N THR A 32 -1.42 -0.60 -10.49
CA THR A 32 -1.48 -1.74 -9.57
C THR A 32 -0.12 -1.93 -8.91
N TYR A 33 -0.11 -2.03 -7.58
CA TYR A 33 1.09 -2.29 -6.80
C TYR A 33 0.95 -3.61 -6.04
N PHE A 34 2.06 -4.31 -5.87
CA PHE A 34 2.10 -5.56 -5.11
C PHE A 34 2.74 -5.29 -3.75
N VAL A 35 2.10 -5.80 -2.71
CA VAL A 35 2.53 -5.72 -1.31
C VAL A 35 2.73 -7.14 -0.80
N HIS A 36 3.90 -7.39 -0.21
CA HIS A 36 4.23 -8.67 0.40
C HIS A 36 4.48 -8.47 1.89
N LEU A 37 3.50 -8.81 2.73
CA LEU A 37 3.59 -8.66 4.18
C LEU A 37 4.72 -9.48 4.78
N GLY A 38 4.95 -10.71 4.31
CA GLY A 38 5.99 -11.59 4.84
C GLY A 38 7.41 -11.14 4.55
N ALA A 39 7.60 -10.27 3.55
CA ALA A 39 8.88 -9.67 3.20
C ALA A 39 8.88 -8.17 3.49
N GLU A 40 7.80 -7.68 4.12
CA GLU A 40 7.46 -6.28 4.33
C GLU A 40 7.68 -5.38 3.11
N ALA A 41 7.57 -5.90 1.88
CA ALA A 41 7.97 -5.21 0.67
C ALA A 41 6.77 -4.63 -0.11
N CYS A 42 7.01 -3.56 -0.87
CA CYS A 42 6.02 -3.04 -1.81
C CYS A 42 6.67 -2.60 -3.12
N THR A 43 6.01 -2.86 -4.26
CA THR A 43 6.51 -2.46 -5.59
C THR A 43 6.25 -0.99 -5.91
N CYS A 44 5.67 -0.21 -4.99
CA CYS A 44 5.35 1.18 -5.25
C CYS A 44 6.61 2.07 -5.26
N PRO A 45 6.61 3.16 -6.06
CA PRO A 45 7.76 4.05 -6.14
C PRO A 45 8.08 4.73 -4.80
N ASP A 46 7.08 4.96 -3.95
CA ASP A 46 7.28 5.49 -2.59
C ASP A 46 8.09 4.55 -1.71
N TRP A 47 7.88 3.23 -1.82
CA TRP A 47 8.65 2.25 -1.07
C TRP A 47 10.14 2.35 -1.44
N ARG A 48 10.44 2.36 -2.74
CA ARG A 48 11.82 2.50 -3.24
C ARG A 48 12.50 3.79 -2.79
N LYS A 49 11.74 4.87 -2.56
CA LYS A 49 12.28 6.20 -2.21
C LYS A 49 12.38 6.45 -0.70
N ARG A 50 11.53 5.80 0.11
CA ARG A 50 11.36 6.11 1.56
C ARG A 50 11.64 4.93 2.49
N HIS A 51 12.05 3.79 1.94
CA HIS A 51 12.56 2.66 2.71
C HIS A 51 13.94 3.01 3.28
N PRO A 52 14.25 2.70 4.56
CA PRO A 52 13.49 1.85 5.50
C PRO A 52 12.62 2.55 6.55
N GLU A 53 12.69 3.88 6.71
CA GLU A 53 12.28 4.53 7.97
C GLU A 53 10.76 4.72 8.14
N ASN A 54 10.00 4.90 7.05
CA ASN A 54 8.58 5.28 7.13
C ASN A 54 7.62 4.34 6.36
N GLY A 55 8.17 3.31 5.71
CA GLY A 55 7.43 2.39 4.85
C GLY A 55 6.66 3.10 3.72
N CYS A 56 5.63 2.43 3.16
CA CYS A 56 4.75 3.03 2.18
C CYS A 56 3.27 2.98 2.61
N LYS A 57 2.45 3.89 2.07
CA LYS A 57 1.00 3.93 2.34
C LYS A 57 0.31 2.60 2.07
N HIS A 58 0.76 1.86 1.05
CA HIS A 58 0.18 0.58 0.65
C HIS A 58 0.38 -0.51 1.71
N LEU A 59 1.61 -0.65 2.24
CA LEU A 59 1.91 -1.64 3.28
C LEU A 59 1.10 -1.38 4.55
N ARG A 60 0.98 -0.11 4.94
CA ARG A 60 0.18 0.28 6.12
C ARG A 60 -1.31 0.01 5.91
N ARG A 61 -1.84 0.30 4.71
CA ARG A 61 -3.23 0.02 4.35
C ARG A 61 -3.54 -1.48 4.39
N VAL A 62 -2.65 -2.32 3.85
CA VAL A 62 -2.78 -3.79 3.90
C VAL A 62 -2.75 -4.31 5.33
N ARG A 63 -1.84 -3.83 6.18
CA ARG A 63 -1.79 -4.22 7.61
C ARG A 63 -3.08 -3.90 8.34
N LEU A 64 -3.64 -2.71 8.10
CA LEU A 64 -4.90 -2.29 8.70
C LEU A 64 -6.09 -3.12 8.20
N GLU A 65 -6.11 -3.49 6.92
CA GLU A 65 -7.16 -4.36 6.38
C GLU A 65 -7.07 -5.75 7.00
N ARG A 66 -5.89 -6.36 7.03
CA ARG A 66 -5.71 -7.68 7.65
C ARG A 66 -6.11 -7.69 9.12
N ALA A 67 -5.76 -6.64 9.88
CA ALA A 67 -6.16 -6.49 11.28
C ALA A 67 -7.67 -6.26 11.49
N ARG A 68 -8.44 -5.93 10.44
CA ARG A 68 -9.92 -5.85 10.49
C ARG A 68 -10.59 -7.18 10.16
N HIS A 69 -9.87 -8.12 9.56
CA HIS A 69 -10.37 -9.44 9.15
C HIS A 69 -9.92 -10.57 10.08
N GLU A 70 -9.17 -10.27 11.15
CA GLU A 70 -8.89 -11.15 12.31
C GLU A 70 -9.83 -10.80 13.47
#